data_AF-A0A968VZB0-F1
#
_entry.id   AF-A0A968VZB0-F1
#
_cell.length_a   1.000
_cell.length_b   1.000
_cell.length_c   1.000
_cell.angle_alpha   90.00
_cell.angle_beta   90.00
_cell.angle_gamma   90.00
#
_symmetry.space_group_name_H-M   'P 1'
#
loop_
_entity.id
_entity.type
_entity.pdbx_description
1 polymer ?
#
loop_
_entity_poly.entity_id
_entity_poly.type
_entity_poly.pdbx_seq_one_letter_code
_entity_poly.pdbx_strand_id
1 'polypeptide(L)'
;MLQTSWDLQGQQTITAWSNCPMVELFLNGISLGNRTPDASAKRSSWENVQGQAGTLKAVGKDTHGNVVCEDARTSASEPYALKLLVEPNLIDVLGDTFRIKANGSDAAIITAREQTKREPSVFMPITI
;
A
#
# COMPACT_ATOMS: atom_id res chain seq x y z
N MET A 1 -3.80 1.93 6.74
CA MET A 1 -3.49 0.95 5.69
C MET A 1 -4.75 0.57 4.93
N LEU A 2 -4.78 0.80 3.62
CA LEU A 2 -5.84 0.35 2.71
C LEU A 2 -5.68 -1.14 2.37
N GLN A 3 -6.76 -1.92 2.49
CA GLN A 3 -6.74 -3.37 2.21
C GLN A 3 -6.77 -3.70 0.71
N THR A 4 -7.60 -2.98 -0.03
CA THR A 4 -8.05 -3.41 -1.35
C THR A 4 -7.04 -2.97 -2.40
N SER A 5 -6.57 -3.89 -3.23
CA SER A 5 -5.94 -3.54 -4.50
C SER A 5 -6.97 -2.77 -5.32
N TRP A 6 -6.63 -1.55 -5.76
CA TRP A 6 -7.57 -0.68 -6.46
C TRP A 6 -7.77 -1.18 -7.91
N ASP A 7 -8.60 -2.21 -8.03
CA ASP A 7 -8.98 -2.83 -9.29
C ASP A 7 -10.02 -1.94 -9.98
N LEU A 8 -9.93 -1.72 -11.28
CA LEU A 8 -10.64 -0.62 -11.94
C LEU A 8 -12.10 -0.94 -12.29
N GLN A 9 -12.57 -2.14 -11.99
CA GLN A 9 -13.85 -2.64 -12.48
C GLN A 9 -14.90 -2.80 -11.37
N GLY A 10 -16.09 -2.24 -11.60
CA GLY A 10 -17.28 -2.44 -10.78
C GLY A 10 -17.36 -1.58 -9.50
N GLN A 11 -18.42 -1.83 -8.73
CA GLN A 11 -18.58 -1.29 -7.38
C GLN A 11 -17.78 -2.11 -6.39
N GLN A 12 -17.04 -1.42 -5.53
CA GLN A 12 -16.18 -2.05 -4.54
C GLN A 12 -16.39 -1.44 -3.17
N THR A 13 -16.20 -2.28 -2.16
CA THR A 13 -16.14 -1.84 -0.77
C THR A 13 -14.69 -1.56 -0.43
N ILE A 14 -14.39 -0.29 -0.14
CA ILE A 14 -13.06 0.14 0.28
C ILE A 14 -12.97 0.07 1.78
N THR A 15 -11.90 -0.57 2.26
CA THR A 15 -11.64 -0.71 3.68
C THR A 15 -10.29 -0.12 4.01
N ALA A 16 -10.26 0.74 5.03
CA ALA A 16 -9.06 1.30 5.62
C ALA A 16 -8.98 0.89 7.08
N TRP A 17 -7.77 0.51 7.51
CA TRP A 17 -7.45 0.37 8.93
C TRP A 17 -6.60 1.54 9.40
N SER A 18 -7.01 2.13 10.52
CA SER A 18 -6.28 3.22 11.14
C SER A 18 -6.50 3.24 12.64
N ASN A 19 -5.43 3.55 13.37
CA ASN A 19 -5.49 3.91 14.79
C ASN A 19 -5.91 5.39 15.00
N CYS A 20 -6.09 6.16 13.93
CA CYS A 20 -6.49 7.57 14.03
C CYS A 20 -7.95 7.71 14.49
N PRO A 21 -8.28 8.78 15.22
CA PRO A 21 -9.66 9.10 15.59
C PRO A 21 -10.63 9.17 14.41
N MET A 22 -10.18 9.71 13.27
CA MET A 22 -11.01 9.82 12.07
C MET A 22 -10.19 9.51 10.82
N VAL A 23 -10.85 8.96 9.80
CA VAL A 23 -10.27 8.73 8.47
C VAL A 23 -11.19 9.32 7.41
N GLU A 24 -10.63 10.05 6.46
CA GLU A 24 -11.33 10.56 5.30
C GLU A 24 -10.78 9.93 4.02
N LEU A 25 -11.68 9.49 3.14
CA LEU A 25 -11.31 8.86 1.87
C LEU A 25 -11.52 9.84 0.73
N PHE A 26 -10.56 9.90 -0.19
CA PHE A 26 -10.59 10.71 -1.40
C PHE A 26 -10.39 9.83 -2.62
N LEU A 27 -11.21 10.02 -3.64
CA LEU A 27 -11.04 9.42 -4.96
C LEU A 27 -10.79 10.55 -5.97
N ASN A 28 -9.61 10.57 -6.59
CA ASN A 28 -9.23 11.61 -7.56
C ASN A 28 -9.36 13.04 -7.01
N GLY A 29 -9.09 13.20 -5.71
CA GLY A 29 -9.22 14.48 -4.99
C GLY A 29 -10.64 14.79 -4.50
N ILE A 30 -11.64 14.01 -4.87
CA ILE A 30 -13.03 14.17 -4.41
C ILE A 30 -13.20 13.40 -3.10
N SER A 31 -13.64 14.07 -2.04
CA SER A 31 -13.94 13.42 -0.76
C SER A 31 -15.16 12.50 -0.88
N LEU A 32 -14.99 11.26 -0.46
CA LEU A 32 -16.05 10.25 -0.30
C LEU A 32 -16.59 10.22 1.14
N GLY A 33 -16.17 11.18 1.97
CA GLY A 33 -16.64 11.36 3.34
C GLY A 33 -15.69 10.81 4.40
N ASN A 34 -15.90 11.29 5.62
CA ASN A 34 -15.17 10.87 6.81
C ASN A 34 -15.87 9.70 7.52
N ARG A 35 -15.07 8.89 8.20
CA ARG A 35 -15.52 7.77 9.03
C ARG A 35 -14.64 7.68 10.27
N THR A 36 -15.27 7.44 11.42
CA THR A 36 -14.58 7.03 12.65
C THR A 36 -14.29 5.54 12.54
N PRO A 37 -13.04 5.08 12.70
CA PRO A 37 -12.74 3.66 12.72
C PRO A 37 -13.47 2.94 13.86
N ASP A 38 -13.94 1.73 13.60
CA ASP A 38 -14.56 0.89 14.64
C ASP A 38 -13.61 0.71 15.84
N ALA A 39 -14.16 0.75 17.05
CA ALA A 39 -13.35 0.73 18.26
C ALA A 39 -12.52 -0.56 18.41
N SER A 40 -13.07 -1.69 17.97
CA SER A 40 -12.49 -3.04 18.12
C SER A 40 -11.60 -3.42 16.93
N ALA A 41 -12.10 -3.26 15.71
CA ALA A 41 -11.42 -3.68 14.49
C ALA A 41 -10.54 -2.58 13.88
N LYS A 42 -10.62 -1.34 14.39
CA LYS A 42 -9.92 -0.15 13.86
C LYS A 42 -10.15 0.04 12.36
N ARG A 43 -11.36 -0.29 11.92
CA ARG A 43 -11.73 -0.44 10.50
C ARG A 43 -12.76 0.61 10.10
N SER A 44 -12.56 1.20 8.92
CA SER A 44 -13.53 2.08 8.25
C SER A 44 -13.82 1.55 6.85
N SER A 45 -15.09 1.50 6.47
CA SER A 45 -15.52 0.98 5.17
C SER A 45 -16.40 1.97 4.40
N TRP A 46 -16.21 2.04 3.09
CA TRP A 46 -17.02 2.79 2.15
C TRP A 46 -17.57 1.82 1.10
N GLU A 47 -18.89 1.69 1.07
CA GLU A 47 -19.58 0.79 0.16
C GLU A 47 -19.94 1.50 -1.15
N ASN A 48 -20.16 0.71 -2.21
CA ASN A 48 -20.62 1.20 -3.51
C ASN A 48 -19.70 2.26 -4.16
N VAL A 49 -18.41 2.24 -3.82
CA VAL A 49 -17.43 3.11 -4.47
C VAL A 49 -17.22 2.59 -5.89
N GLN A 50 -17.54 3.42 -6.88
CA GLN A 50 -17.32 3.11 -8.29
C GLN A 50 -15.82 3.13 -8.59
N GLY A 51 -15.28 2.02 -9.09
CA GLY A 51 -13.90 1.94 -9.55
C GLY A 51 -13.64 2.96 -10.66
N GLN A 52 -12.66 3.83 -10.47
CA GLN A 52 -12.23 4.83 -11.44
C GLN A 52 -10.71 4.87 -11.50
N ALA A 53 -10.15 5.06 -12.70
CA ALA A 53 -8.71 5.27 -12.86
C ALA A 53 -8.26 6.53 -12.11
N GLY A 54 -7.10 6.44 -11.47
CA GLY A 54 -6.46 7.52 -10.73
C GLY A 54 -6.06 7.11 -9.32
N THR A 55 -6.22 8.01 -8.36
CA THR A 55 -5.64 7.86 -7.02
C THR A 55 -6.73 7.83 -5.94
N LEU A 56 -6.71 6.75 -5.17
CA LEU A 56 -7.47 6.59 -3.93
C LEU A 56 -6.55 6.96 -2.76
N LYS A 57 -6.93 7.97 -1.98
CA LYS A 57 -6.14 8.47 -0.83
C LYS A 57 -6.98 8.42 0.44
N ALA A 58 -6.47 7.76 1.47
CA ALA A 58 -7.02 7.78 2.82
C ALA A 58 -6.17 8.71 3.70
N VAL A 59 -6.83 9.60 4.44
CA VAL A 59 -6.19 10.59 5.31
C VAL A 59 -6.66 10.37 6.74
N GLY A 60 -5.75 10.01 7.63
CA GLY A 60 -6.00 9.91 9.07
C GLY A 60 -5.91 11.27 9.73
N LYS A 61 -6.90 11.59 10.57
CA LYS A 61 -7.02 12.85 11.30
C LYS A 61 -7.09 12.61 12.80
N ASP A 62 -6.53 13.53 13.57
CA ASP A 62 -6.64 13.58 15.04
C ASP A 62 -8.03 14.09 15.50
N THR A 63 -8.23 14.19 16.82
CA THR A 63 -9.48 14.69 17.42
C THR A 63 -9.78 16.16 17.12
N HIS A 64 -8.77 16.93 16.71
CA HIS A 64 -8.89 18.34 16.33
C HIS A 64 -9.07 18.52 14.82
N GLY A 65 -9.07 17.43 14.04
CA GLY A 65 -9.19 17.43 12.59
C GLY A 65 -7.88 17.63 11.84
N ASN A 66 -6.73 17.65 12.52
CA ASN A 66 -5.41 17.79 11.89
C ASN A 66 -5.02 16.48 11.22
N VAL A 67 -4.38 16.56 10.06
CA VAL A 67 -3.85 15.39 9.35
C VAL A 67 -2.62 14.85 10.08
N VAL A 68 -2.67 13.57 10.45
CA VAL A 68 -1.57 12.88 11.16
C VAL A 68 -0.92 11.79 10.31
N CYS A 69 -1.65 11.22 9.35
CA CYS A 69 -1.09 10.24 8.42
C CYS A 69 -1.89 10.16 7.13
N GLU A 70 -1.29 9.59 6.10
CA GLU A 70 -1.95 9.34 4.83
C GLU A 70 -1.46 8.03 4.21
N ASP A 71 -2.34 7.38 3.44
CA ASP A 71 -2.03 6.21 2.63
C ASP A 71 -2.72 6.38 1.27
N ALA A 72 -2.00 6.13 0.18
CA ALA A 72 -2.51 6.34 -1.17
C ALA A 72 -2.23 5.14 -2.06
N ARG A 73 -3.24 4.76 -2.84
CA ARG A 73 -3.17 3.73 -3.88
C ARG A 73 -3.54 4.35 -5.21
N THR A 74 -2.65 4.23 -6.17
CA THR A 74 -2.87 4.69 -7.53
C THR A 74 -3.13 3.49 -8.42
N SER A 75 -4.13 3.58 -9.29
CA SER A 75 -4.43 2.56 -10.27
C SER A 75 -3.21 2.28 -11.15
N ALA A 76 -2.87 1.00 -11.30
CA ALA A 76 -1.89 0.54 -12.27
C ALA A 76 -2.30 0.98 -13.69
N SER A 77 -1.38 1.59 -14.43
CA SER A 77 -1.52 1.78 -15.88
C SER A 77 -1.13 0.50 -16.62
N GLU A 78 -1.18 0.49 -17.96
CA GLU A 78 -0.79 -0.68 -18.75
C GLU A 78 0.56 -1.28 -18.30
N PRO A 79 0.67 -2.62 -18.24
CA PRO A 79 1.93 -3.32 -18.02
C PRO A 79 2.98 -2.79 -18.99
N TYR A 80 4.16 -2.43 -18.48
CA TYR A 80 5.25 -1.94 -19.34
C TYR A 80 6.51 -2.78 -19.26
N ALA A 81 6.88 -3.23 -18.06
CA ALA A 81 8.12 -3.97 -17.87
C ALA A 81 8.02 -4.91 -16.66
N LEU A 82 8.92 -5.89 -16.61
CA LEU A 82 9.19 -6.67 -15.40
C LEU A 82 10.44 -6.11 -14.73
N LYS A 83 10.33 -5.78 -13.44
CA LYS A 83 11.48 -5.45 -12.59
C LYS A 83 11.85 -6.66 -11.77
N LEU A 84 13.09 -7.13 -11.97
CA LEU A 84 13.67 -8.20 -11.18
C LEU A 84 14.51 -7.58 -10.06
N LEU A 85 14.22 -7.98 -8.83
CA LEU A 85 14.96 -7.59 -7.64
C LEU A 85 15.62 -8.83 -7.07
N VAL A 86 16.95 -8.83 -7.02
CA VAL A 86 17.69 -9.86 -6.31
C VAL A 86 17.64 -9.50 -4.83
N GLU A 87 17.06 -10.38 -4.02
CA GLU A 87 17.03 -10.17 -2.57
C GLU A 87 18.47 -10.21 -2.05
N PRO A 88 18.87 -9.29 -1.14
CA PRO A 88 20.22 -9.28 -0.60
C PRO A 88 20.47 -10.55 0.22
N ASN A 89 21.72 -11.00 0.19
CA ASN A 89 22.13 -12.12 1.01
C ASN A 89 21.95 -11.80 2.50
N LEU A 90 21.55 -12.81 3.27
CA LEU A 90 21.48 -12.71 4.72
C LEU A 90 22.86 -12.39 5.29
N ILE A 91 22.86 -11.67 6.41
CA ILE A 91 24.05 -11.43 7.23
C ILE A 91 23.98 -12.41 8.40
N ASP A 92 25.08 -13.08 8.70
CA ASP A 92 25.16 -13.97 9.84
C ASP A 92 25.33 -13.20 11.17
N VAL A 93 25.36 -13.93 12.28
CA VAL A 93 25.50 -13.34 13.63
C VAL A 93 26.87 -12.71 13.88
N LEU A 94 27.85 -12.93 13.01
CA LEU A 94 29.19 -12.38 13.07
C LEU A 94 29.37 -11.15 12.15
N GLY A 95 28.34 -10.83 11.36
CA GLY A 95 28.35 -9.70 10.42
C GLY A 95 28.84 -10.06 9.01
N ASP A 96 29.11 -11.34 8.74
CA ASP A 96 29.53 -11.80 7.42
C ASP A 96 28.32 -12.06 6.53
N THR A 97 28.46 -11.76 5.24
CA THR A 97 27.41 -12.04 4.25
C THR A 97 27.46 -13.51 3.84
N PHE A 98 26.30 -14.17 3.84
CA PHE A 98 26.16 -15.49 3.25
C PHE A 98 26.43 -15.39 1.74
N ARG A 99 27.61 -15.82 1.30
CA ARG A 99 27.96 -15.85 -0.11
C ARG A 99 27.30 -17.04 -0.79
N ILE A 100 26.62 -16.80 -1.91
CA ILE A 100 26.13 -17.85 -2.79
C ILE A 100 27.33 -18.56 -3.44
N LYS A 101 27.42 -19.88 -3.28
CA LYS A 101 28.47 -20.75 -3.82
C LYS A 101 27.88 -21.70 -4.87
N ALA A 102 28.69 -22.07 -5.85
CA ALA A 102 28.32 -23.08 -6.86
C ALA A 102 28.47 -24.52 -6.30
N ASN A 103 27.87 -24.81 -5.15
CA ASN A 103 27.94 -26.11 -4.46
C ASN A 103 26.75 -27.04 -4.78
N GLY A 104 25.77 -26.57 -5.54
CA GLY A 104 24.56 -27.31 -5.87
C GLY A 104 23.48 -27.35 -4.78
N SER A 105 23.70 -26.69 -3.64
CA SER A 105 22.72 -26.55 -2.54
C SER A 105 22.25 -25.12 -2.31
N ASP A 106 22.98 -24.13 -2.81
CA ASP A 106 22.67 -22.72 -2.57
C ASP A 106 21.56 -22.22 -3.51
N ALA A 107 20.76 -21.28 -3.02
CA ALA A 107 19.67 -20.65 -3.77
C ALA A 107 19.72 -19.12 -3.66
N ALA A 108 19.35 -18.44 -4.75
CA ALA A 108 19.09 -17.00 -4.77
C ALA A 108 17.58 -16.76 -4.87
N ILE A 109 17.06 -15.77 -4.14
CA ILE A 109 15.67 -15.33 -4.28
C ILE A 109 15.64 -14.14 -5.24
N ILE A 110 14.88 -14.27 -6.31
CA ILE A 110 14.63 -13.19 -7.27
C ILE A 110 13.15 -12.84 -7.22
N THR A 111 12.84 -11.64 -6.75
CA THR A 111 11.47 -11.11 -6.73
C THR A 111 11.18 -10.44 -8.06
N ALA A 112 10.27 -11.02 -8.85
CA ALA A 112 9.74 -10.38 -10.04
C ALA A 112 8.54 -9.49 -9.68
N ARG A 113 8.56 -8.23 -10.12
CA ARG A 113 7.45 -7.29 -9.96
C ARG A 113 7.07 -6.73 -11.32
N GLU A 114 5.77 -6.69 -11.61
CA GLU A 114 5.24 -5.98 -12.76
C GLU A 114 5.38 -4.46 -12.53
N GLN A 115 5.91 -3.75 -13.53
CA GLN A 115 6.00 -2.31 -13.56
C GLN A 115 5.02 -1.73 -14.58
N THR A 116 4.39 -0.64 -14.17
CA THR A 116 3.57 0.19 -15.06
C THR A 116 4.33 1.47 -15.41
N LYS A 117 3.96 2.14 -16.52
CA LYS A 117 4.64 3.38 -16.96
C LYS A 117 4.55 4.54 -15.96
N ARG A 118 3.63 4.49 -14.99
CA ARG A 118 3.57 5.42 -13.86
C ARG A 118 4.16 4.75 -12.62
N GLU A 119 5.16 5.38 -12.02
CA GLU A 119 5.74 4.89 -10.77
C GLU A 119 4.65 4.78 -9.69
N PRO A 120 4.57 3.64 -8.97
CA PRO A 120 3.67 3.55 -7.83
C PRO A 120 4.15 4.56 -6.78
N SER A 121 3.23 5.41 -6.33
CA SER A 121 3.44 6.37 -5.26
C SER A 121 4.06 5.67 -4.05
N VAL A 122 5.25 6.14 -3.68
CA VAL A 122 6.10 5.60 -2.60
C VAL A 122 5.28 5.49 -1.32
N PHE A 123 5.24 4.28 -0.77
CA PHE A 123 4.69 3.99 0.54
C PHE A 123 5.59 4.68 1.57
N MET A 124 5.18 5.84 2.09
CA MET A 124 5.88 6.46 3.21
C MET A 124 5.51 5.68 4.48
N PRO A 125 6.48 5.05 5.18
CA PRO A 125 6.19 4.38 6.44
C PRO A 125 5.73 5.43 7.46
N ILE A 126 4.62 5.12 8.14
CA ILE A 126 4.10 5.91 9.26
C ILE A 126 5.08 5.73 10.42
N THR A 127 5.83 6.77 10.76
CA THR A 127 6.46 6.89 12.08
C THR A 127 5.39 7.33 13.07
N ILE A 128 5.08 6.46 14.04
CA ILE A 128 4.36 6.83 15.26
C ILE A 128 5.38 7.44 16.22
#